data_AF-A0A966QHX1-F1
#
_entry.id   AF-A0A966QHX1-F1
#
_cell.length_a   1.000
_cell.length_b   1.000
_cell.length_c   1.000
_cell.angle_alpha   90.00
_cell.angle_beta   90.00
_cell.angle_gamma   90.00
#
_symmetry.space_group_name_H-M   'P 1'
#
loop_
_entity.id
_entity.type
_entity.pdbx_description
1 polymer ?
#
loop_
_entity_poly.entity_id
_entity_poly.type
_entity_poly.pdbx_seq_one_letter_code
_entity_poly.pdbx_strand_id
1 'polypeptide(L)'
;MADVARVFIGYDDNETVAFHVLAHSIMRNSSIPVTITPIVKRHMAGFYDRERSNLESTDFSFTRFLTPYLCGYEGWAAFMDCDMLMLGDIADLWSLRDDRFSVMCVKHDYRPVEDTKFLGQIQTKYEKKNWSSVMLF
;
A
#
# COMPACT_ATOMS: atom_id res chain seq x y z
N MET A 1 -24.18 -0.13 9.27
CA MET A 1 -23.33 1.00 8.85
C MET A 1 -23.14 0.91 7.34
N ALA A 2 -22.89 2.02 6.65
CA ALA A 2 -22.50 1.95 5.24
C ALA A 2 -21.17 1.18 5.11
N ASP A 3 -21.02 0.34 4.09
CA ASP A 3 -19.76 -0.32 3.79
C ASP A 3 -18.80 0.71 3.17
N VAL A 4 -17.75 1.07 3.90
CA VAL A 4 -16.80 2.12 3.53
C VAL A 4 -15.45 1.46 3.29
N ALA A 5 -14.88 1.66 2.09
CA ALA A 5 -13.56 1.14 1.77
C ALA A 5 -12.46 1.91 2.49
N ARG A 6 -11.81 1.24 3.45
CA ARG A 6 -10.69 1.81 4.21
C ARG A 6 -9.39 1.55 3.47
N VAL A 7 -8.84 2.59 2.86
CA VAL A 7 -7.61 2.52 2.06
C VAL A 7 -6.48 3.29 2.73
N PHE A 8 -5.35 2.65 2.86
CA PHE A 8 -4.07 3.22 3.25
C PHE A 8 -3.18 3.26 2.02
N ILE A 9 -2.58 4.41 1.75
CA ILE A 9 -1.65 4.58 0.65
C ILE A 9 -0.28 4.88 1.22
N GLY A 10 0.76 4.20 0.72
CA GLY A 10 2.15 4.53 1.03
C GLY A 10 2.44 6.02 0.76
N TYR A 11 3.26 6.66 1.57
CA TYR A 11 3.65 8.05 1.31
C TYR A 11 5.15 8.22 1.44
N ASP A 12 5.75 8.86 0.45
CA ASP A 12 7.15 9.26 0.43
C ASP A 12 7.21 10.70 -0.12
N ASP A 13 8.00 11.56 0.53
CA ASP A 13 8.14 12.96 0.10
C ASP A 13 8.75 13.07 -1.32
N ASN A 14 9.43 12.02 -1.81
CA ASN A 14 9.93 11.95 -3.19
C ASN A 14 8.85 11.57 -4.23
N GLU A 15 7.68 11.09 -3.79
CA GLU A 15 6.63 10.53 -4.64
C GLU A 15 5.24 11.15 -4.38
N THR A 16 5.21 12.40 -3.91
CA THR A 16 3.97 13.11 -3.53
C THR A 16 2.93 13.17 -4.65
N VAL A 17 3.38 13.36 -5.91
CA VAL A 17 2.49 13.37 -7.07
C VAL A 17 1.83 12.01 -7.28
N ALA A 18 2.57 10.91 -7.12
CA ALA A 18 2.05 9.56 -7.29
C ALA A 18 0.92 9.28 -6.27
N PHE A 19 1.15 9.63 -4.99
CA PHE A 19 0.11 9.54 -3.95
C PHE A 19 -1.18 10.27 -4.35
N HIS A 20 -1.08 11.52 -4.81
CA HIS A 20 -2.24 12.31 -5.19
C HIS A 20 -2.96 11.74 -6.42
N VAL A 21 -2.20 11.24 -7.40
CA VAL A 21 -2.76 10.56 -8.59
C VAL A 21 -3.54 9.32 -8.18
N LEU A 22 -2.96 8.45 -7.34
CA LEU A 22 -3.66 7.26 -6.86
C LEU A 22 -4.92 7.63 -6.07
N ALA A 23 -4.79 8.52 -5.09
CA ALA A 23 -5.92 8.96 -4.27
C ALA A 23 -7.05 9.54 -5.13
N HIS A 24 -6.72 10.37 -6.12
CA HIS A 24 -7.69 10.91 -7.08
C HIS A 24 -8.33 9.81 -7.92
N SER A 25 -7.54 8.87 -8.46
CA SER A 25 -8.06 7.78 -9.29
C SER A 25 -9.01 6.85 -8.52
N ILE A 26 -8.76 6.60 -7.22
CA ILE A 26 -9.68 5.85 -6.34
C ILE A 26 -10.98 6.63 -6.19
N MET A 27 -10.92 7.90 -5.78
CA MET A 27 -12.12 8.72 -5.58
C MET A 27 -12.94 8.86 -6.86
N ARG A 28 -12.29 8.97 -8.02
CA ARG A 28 -12.95 9.13 -9.32
C ARG A 28 -13.74 7.89 -9.75
N ASN A 29 -13.24 6.69 -9.44
CA ASN A 29 -13.80 5.44 -9.95
C ASN A 29 -14.60 4.64 -8.90
N SER A 30 -14.62 5.07 -7.65
CA SER A 30 -15.34 4.37 -6.57
C SER A 30 -16.85 4.56 -6.64
N SER A 31 -17.62 3.46 -6.56
CA SER A 31 -19.08 3.50 -6.36
C SER A 31 -19.53 3.53 -4.90
N ILE A 32 -18.61 3.27 -3.97
CA ILE A 32 -18.85 3.30 -2.52
C ILE A 32 -18.04 4.42 -1.85
N PRO A 33 -18.38 4.85 -0.62
CA PRO A 33 -17.53 5.75 0.13
C PRO A 33 -16.15 5.13 0.41
N VAL A 34 -15.11 5.96 0.34
CA VAL A 34 -13.73 5.57 0.63
C VAL A 34 -13.15 6.48 1.71
N THR A 35 -12.35 5.92 2.61
CA THR A 35 -11.42 6.71 3.43
C THR A 35 -10.01 6.47 2.93
N ILE A 36 -9.26 7.52 2.68
CA ILE A 36 -7.88 7.45 2.21
C ILE A 36 -6.97 8.01 3.29
N THR A 37 -6.10 7.17 3.85
CA THR A 37 -5.14 7.54 4.89
C THR A 37 -3.71 7.38 4.40
N PRO A 38 -2.90 8.44 4.33
CA PRO A 38 -1.49 8.31 3.97
C PRO A 38 -0.68 7.63 5.10
N ILE A 39 0.15 6.65 4.75
CA ILE A 39 1.17 6.07 5.64
C ILE A 39 2.41 6.96 5.59
N VAL A 40 2.43 7.98 6.44
CA VAL A 40 3.55 8.92 6.56
C VAL A 40 4.43 8.53 7.74
N LYS A 41 5.65 8.02 7.46
CA LYS A 41 6.58 7.50 8.50
C LYS A 41 6.85 8.50 9.63
N ARG A 42 7.05 9.79 9.33
CA ARG A 42 7.28 10.84 10.35
C ARG A 42 6.13 11.01 11.34
N HIS A 43 4.88 10.69 10.97
CA HIS A 43 3.73 10.77 11.88
C HIS A 43 3.70 9.61 12.89
N MET A 44 4.55 8.60 12.70
CA MET A 44 4.58 7.37 13.50
C MET A 44 5.74 7.33 14.50
N ALA A 45 6.54 8.40 14.61
CA ALA A 45 7.73 8.45 15.46
C ALA A 45 7.45 8.16 16.95
N GLY A 46 6.21 8.30 17.42
CA GLY A 46 5.81 7.98 18.79
C GLY A 46 5.69 6.47 19.08
N PHE A 47 5.62 5.62 18.05
CA PHE A 47 5.42 4.16 18.21
C PHE A 47 6.17 3.30 17.17
N TYR A 48 6.90 3.92 16.24
CA TYR A 48 7.69 3.24 15.22
C TYR A 48 9.04 3.92 15.07
N ASP A 49 10.10 3.24 15.51
CA ASP A 49 11.47 3.74 15.61
C ASP A 49 12.49 2.90 14.81
N ARG A 50 12.01 2.03 13.92
CA ARG A 50 12.87 1.19 13.08
C ARG A 50 13.85 2.04 12.26
N GLU A 51 15.14 1.82 12.47
CA GLU A 51 16.22 2.43 11.68
C GLU A 51 16.06 2.10 10.20
N ARG A 52 16.33 3.09 9.33
CA ARG A 52 16.23 2.92 7.89
C ARG A 52 17.35 2.00 7.39
N SER A 53 16.95 0.90 6.78
CA SER A 53 17.84 -0.06 6.12
C SER A 53 18.11 0.34 4.66
N ASN A 54 19.25 -0.08 4.12
CA ASN A 54 19.59 0.03 2.68
C ASN A 54 18.62 -0.75 1.77
N LEU A 55 17.74 -1.59 2.34
CA LEU A 55 16.70 -2.31 1.61
C LEU A 55 15.42 -1.47 1.40
N GLU A 56 15.27 -0.34 2.11
CA GLU A 56 14.11 0.56 2.04
C GLU A 56 14.30 1.59 0.93
N SER A 57 13.70 1.34 -0.23
CA SER A 57 13.65 2.36 -1.30
C SER A 57 12.69 3.50 -0.98
N THR A 58 11.65 3.24 -0.18
CA THR A 58 10.62 4.22 0.18
C THR A 58 10.30 4.16 1.67
N ASP A 59 9.79 5.26 2.22
CA ASP A 59 9.39 5.33 3.63
C ASP A 59 8.24 4.37 4.00
N PHE A 60 7.49 3.90 2.99
CA PHE A 60 6.42 2.91 3.14
C PHE A 60 6.86 1.45 2.93
N SER A 61 8.16 1.19 2.71
CA SER A 61 8.68 -0.18 2.49
C SER A 61 8.32 -1.14 3.64
N PHE A 62 8.49 -0.71 4.89
CA PHE A 62 8.10 -1.52 6.06
C PHE A 62 6.85 -1.00 6.78
N THR A 63 6.58 0.31 6.75
CA THR A 63 5.41 0.86 7.44
C THR A 63 4.08 0.42 6.82
N ARG A 64 4.08 -0.08 5.58
CA ARG A 64 2.91 -0.76 4.97
C ARG A 64 2.31 -1.87 5.82
N PHE A 65 3.16 -2.59 6.58
CA PHE A 65 2.73 -3.69 7.44
C PHE A 65 2.12 -3.22 8.77
N LEU A 66 2.13 -1.91 9.04
CA LEU A 66 1.43 -1.32 10.18
C LEU A 66 -0.05 -1.05 9.88
N THR A 67 -0.52 -1.27 8.64
CA THR A 67 -1.92 -1.05 8.26
C THR A 67 -2.94 -1.69 9.23
N PRO A 68 -2.78 -2.97 9.66
CA PRO A 68 -3.67 -3.56 10.67
C PRO A 68 -3.58 -2.87 12.03
N TYR A 69 -2.36 -2.52 12.48
CA TYR A 69 -2.14 -1.81 13.75
C TYR A 69 -2.83 -0.44 13.76
N LEU A 70 -2.73 0.31 12.66
CA LEU A 70 -3.39 1.62 12.49
C LEU A 70 -4.92 1.52 12.48
N CYS A 71 -5.45 0.32 12.22
CA CYS A 71 -6.88 0.02 12.31
C CYS A 71 -7.31 -0.49 13.70
N GLY A 72 -6.40 -0.57 14.68
CA GLY A 72 -6.68 -1.24 15.95
C GLY A 72 -6.96 -2.73 15.78
N TYR A 73 -6.52 -3.34 14.69
CA TYR A 73 -6.84 -4.72 14.28
C TYR A 73 -8.35 -4.98 14.12
N GLU A 74 -9.14 -3.93 13.83
CA GLU A 74 -10.58 -4.02 13.64
C GLU A 74 -11.02 -3.74 12.21
N GLY A 75 -11.82 -4.67 11.69
CA GLY A 75 -12.35 -4.63 10.34
C GLY A 75 -11.25 -4.80 9.29
N TRP A 76 -11.64 -4.60 8.03
CA TRP A 76 -10.73 -4.75 6.92
C TRP A 76 -10.10 -3.43 6.50
N ALA A 77 -8.92 -3.52 5.89
CA ALA A 77 -8.22 -2.38 5.30
C ALA A 77 -7.40 -2.78 4.08
N ALA A 78 -7.40 -1.93 3.06
CA ALA A 78 -6.51 -2.05 1.91
C ALA A 78 -5.25 -1.23 2.13
N PHE A 79 -4.08 -1.80 1.84
CA PHE A 79 -2.84 -1.05 1.61
C PHE A 79 -2.54 -1.01 0.12
N MET A 80 -2.07 0.13 -0.39
CA MET A 80 -1.59 0.31 -1.76
C MET A 80 -0.28 1.12 -1.79
N ASP A 81 0.70 0.68 -2.57
CA ASP A 81 1.87 1.51 -2.92
C ASP A 81 1.41 2.77 -3.69
N CYS A 82 2.07 3.92 -3.50
CA CYS A 82 1.60 5.20 -4.06
C CYS A 82 1.72 5.33 -5.57
N ASP A 83 2.58 4.53 -6.21
CA ASP A 83 2.84 4.52 -7.64
C ASP A 83 1.82 3.69 -8.44
N MET A 84 0.70 3.31 -7.81
CA MET A 84 -0.41 2.62 -8.45
C MET A 84 -1.40 3.59 -9.13
N LEU A 85 -2.22 3.05 -10.03
CA LEU A 85 -3.34 3.77 -10.64
C LEU A 85 -4.61 2.90 -10.58
N MET A 86 -5.67 3.43 -9.96
CA MET A 86 -6.95 2.73 -9.87
C MET A 86 -7.77 2.96 -11.14
N LEU A 87 -7.85 1.94 -11.99
CA LEU A 87 -8.65 1.99 -13.23
C LEU A 87 -10.06 1.42 -13.06
N GLY A 88 -10.25 0.49 -12.11
CA GLY A 88 -11.53 -0.15 -11.79
C GLY A 88 -12.21 0.48 -10.57
N ASP A 89 -13.34 -0.11 -10.19
CA ASP A 89 -14.04 0.28 -8.97
C ASP A 89 -13.40 -0.41 -7.76
N ILE A 90 -13.10 0.37 -6.71
CA ILE A 90 -12.60 -0.19 -5.46
C ILE A 90 -13.62 -1.15 -4.82
N ALA A 91 -14.92 -0.98 -5.08
CA ALA A 91 -15.97 -1.87 -4.58
C ALA A 91 -15.76 -3.32 -5.04
N ASP A 92 -15.23 -3.53 -6.24
CA ASP A 92 -14.93 -4.87 -6.75
C ASP A 92 -13.83 -5.53 -5.91
N LEU A 93 -12.73 -4.82 -5.65
CA LEU A 93 -11.67 -5.30 -4.76
C LEU A 93 -12.17 -5.49 -3.33
N TRP A 94 -12.97 -4.55 -2.84
CA TRP A 94 -13.57 -4.57 -1.51
C TRP A 94 -14.42 -5.86 -1.38
N SER A 95 -15.23 -6.22 -2.37
CA SER A 95 -16.09 -7.42 -2.32
C SER A 95 -15.35 -8.76 -2.18
N LEU A 96 -14.03 -8.80 -2.47
CA LEU A 96 -13.21 -10.02 -2.43
C LEU A 96 -12.69 -10.39 -1.04
N ARG A 97 -12.91 -9.55 -0.02
CA ARG A 97 -12.51 -9.84 1.37
C ARG A 97 -13.01 -11.20 1.83
N ASP A 98 -12.16 -11.91 2.56
CA ASP A 98 -12.44 -13.27 3.01
C ASP A 98 -11.78 -13.54 4.37
N ASP A 99 -12.61 -13.65 5.41
CA ASP A 99 -12.19 -13.78 6.82
C ASP A 99 -11.39 -15.07 7.11
N ARG A 100 -11.26 -15.97 6.13
CA ARG A 100 -10.36 -17.13 6.22
C ARG A 100 -8.87 -16.73 6.16
N PHE A 101 -8.55 -15.53 5.68
CA PHE A 101 -7.18 -15.08 5.48
C PHE A 101 -6.88 -13.84 6.31
N SER A 102 -5.72 -13.81 6.98
CA SER A 102 -5.24 -12.61 7.70
C SER A 102 -4.63 -11.54 6.78
N VAL A 103 -4.32 -11.92 5.55
CA VAL A 103 -3.87 -11.02 4.49
C VAL A 103 -4.13 -11.66 3.13
N MET A 104 -4.66 -10.88 2.19
CA MET A 104 -4.83 -11.25 0.80
C MET A 104 -3.98 -10.33 -0.07
N CYS A 105 -3.34 -10.88 -1.10
CA CYS A 105 -2.52 -10.11 -2.02
C CYS A 105 -2.49 -10.77 -3.41
N VAL A 106 -2.05 -10.00 -4.40
CA VAL A 106 -1.80 -10.53 -5.74
C VAL A 106 -0.37 -11.10 -5.79
N LYS A 107 -0.28 -12.40 -6.05
CA LYS A 107 1.00 -13.10 -6.17
C LYS A 107 1.56 -12.90 -7.57
N HIS A 108 2.42 -11.90 -7.72
CA HIS A 108 3.12 -11.65 -8.98
C HIS A 108 4.28 -12.65 -9.18
N ASP A 109 4.40 -13.20 -10.39
CA ASP A 109 5.64 -13.85 -10.85
C ASP A 109 6.46 -12.81 -11.63
N TYR A 110 7.15 -11.95 -10.88
CA TYR A 110 7.97 -10.88 -11.46
C TYR A 110 9.45 -11.14 -11.20
N ARG A 111 10.22 -11.24 -12.29
CA ARG A 111 11.68 -11.34 -12.27
C ARG A 111 12.27 -10.08 -12.89
N PRO A 112 12.95 -9.22 -12.12
CA PRO A 112 13.57 -8.02 -12.64
C PRO A 112 14.63 -8.37 -13.70
N VAL A 113 14.55 -7.70 -14.84
CA VAL A 113 15.53 -7.84 -15.93
C VAL A 113 16.66 -6.82 -15.75
N GLU A 114 16.35 -5.62 -15.25
CA GLU A 114 17.29 -4.54 -15.00
C GLU A 114 17.92 -4.63 -13.61
N ASP A 115 19.18 -4.20 -13.48
CA ASP A 115 19.95 -4.24 -12.23
C ASP A 115 19.83 -2.95 -11.38
N THR A 116 19.18 -1.91 -11.93
CA THR A 116 18.91 -0.65 -11.23
C THR A 116 17.41 -0.37 -11.21
N LYS A 117 16.93 0.28 -10.14
CA LYS A 117 15.53 0.69 -9.96
C LYS A 117 15.45 2.21 -9.77
N PHE A 118 14.23 2.69 -9.51
CA PHE A 118 13.93 4.09 -9.20
C PHE A 118 14.97 4.72 -8.24
N LEU A 119 15.37 5.97 -8.55
CA LEU A 119 16.43 6.73 -7.86
C LEU A 119 17.83 6.08 -7.88
N GLY A 120 18.13 5.25 -8.88
CA GLY A 120 19.45 4.62 -9.03
C GLY A 120 19.76 3.57 -7.97
N GLN A 121 18.76 3.13 -7.22
CA GLN A 121 18.92 2.10 -6.20
C GLN A 121 19.19 0.73 -6.87
N ILE A 122 19.88 -0.16 -6.17
CA ILE A 122 20.12 -1.52 -6.66
C ILE A 122 18.78 -2.27 -6.74
N GLN A 123 18.54 -2.92 -7.87
CA GLN A 123 17.35 -3.74 -8.06
C GLN A 123 17.58 -5.14 -7.48
N THR A 124 17.29 -5.31 -6.20
CA THR A 124 17.46 -6.62 -5.55
C THR A 124 16.45 -7.63 -6.13
N LYS A 125 16.94 -8.82 -6.49
CA LYS A 125 16.14 -10.00 -6.84
C LYS A 125 15.84 -10.74 -5.54
N TYR A 126 14.57 -10.79 -5.16
CA TYR A 126 14.10 -11.53 -4.00
C TYR A 126 12.74 -12.16 -4.30
N GLU A 127 12.42 -13.23 -3.57
CA GLU A 127 11.15 -13.93 -3.73
C GLU A 127 9.97 -13.03 -3.35
N LYS A 128 8.81 -13.22 -4.00
CA LYS A 128 7.56 -12.50 -3.67
C LYS A 128 7.63 -11.00 -3.96
N LYS A 129 8.44 -10.59 -4.93
CA LYS A 129 8.51 -9.21 -5.38
C LYS A 129 7.14 -8.72 -5.85
N ASN A 130 6.79 -7.49 -5.44
CA ASN A 130 5.50 -6.83 -5.69
C ASN A 130 4.27 -7.49 -5.02
N TRP A 131 4.43 -8.55 -4.23
CA TRP A 131 3.28 -9.15 -3.52
C TRP A 131 2.70 -8.22 -2.47
N SER A 132 3.53 -7.34 -1.89
CA SER A 132 3.10 -6.37 -0.87
C SER A 132 2.72 -5.01 -1.44
N SER A 133 2.51 -4.90 -2.76
CA SER A 133 2.20 -3.60 -3.39
C SER A 133 0.71 -3.26 -3.32
N VAL A 134 -0.16 -4.28 -3.25
CA VAL A 134 -1.57 -4.15 -2.86
C VAL A 134 -1.90 -5.30 -1.92
N MET A 135 -2.40 -4.98 -0.73
CA MET A 135 -2.77 -5.98 0.29
C MET A 135 -4.14 -5.64 0.87
N LEU A 136 -4.98 -6.64 1.09
CA LEU A 136 -6.17 -6.55 1.93
C LEU A 136 -5.85 -7.25 3.26
N PHE A 137 -6.00 -6.53 4.36
CA PHE A 137 -5.85 -7.01 5.73
C PHE A 137 -7.20 -7.10 6.41
#